data_AF-A0A2I0P8G1-F1
#
_entry.id   AF-A0A2I0P8G1-F1
#
_cell.length_a   1.000
_cell.length_b   1.000
_cell.length_c   1.000
_cell.angle_alpha   90.00
_cell.angle_beta   90.00
_cell.angle_gamma   90.00
#
_symmetry.space_group_name_H-M   'P 1'
#
loop_
_entity.id
_entity.type
_entity.pdbx_description
1 polymer ?
#
loop_
_entity_poly.entity_id
_entity_poly.type
_entity_poly.pdbx_seq_one_letter_code
_entity_poly.pdbx_strand_id
1 'polypeptide(L)'
;MTVKVRAFAMLRDIIPTECNAKTPGGSTIGDLLAHLSARYPGLGDALFTPTGEIRAYVNILKNGRNVHFSGGLETPLDDGDTVALFPPAAGG
;
A
#
# COMPACT_ATOMS: atom_id res chain seq x y z
N MET A 1 5.26 -14.00 6.22
CA MET A 1 6.32 -13.11 5.72
C MET A 1 6.21 -11.73 6.33
N THR A 2 7.31 -10.99 6.36
CA THR A 2 7.40 -9.62 6.89
C THR A 2 7.68 -8.66 5.74
N VAL A 3 6.77 -7.71 5.54
CA VAL A 3 6.88 -6.67 4.52
C VAL A 3 7.06 -5.33 5.21
N LYS A 4 7.99 -4.51 4.73
CA LYS A 4 8.18 -3.14 5.20
C LYS A 4 7.24 -2.22 4.45
N VAL A 5 6.44 -1.46 5.18
CA VAL A 5 5.50 -0.49 4.61
C VAL A 5 5.97 0.91 4.96
N ARG A 6 6.09 1.78 3.95
CA ARG A 6 6.51 3.17 4.12
C ARG A 6 5.43 4.11 3.62
N ALA A 7 5.05 5.06 4.45
CA ALA A 7 3.99 6.02 4.16
C ALA A 7 4.58 7.42 3.92
N PHE A 8 4.05 8.13 2.94
CA PHE A 8 4.51 9.47 2.58
C PHE A 8 3.39 10.51 2.63
N ALA A 9 3.79 11.79 2.74
CA ALA A 9 2.91 12.95 2.78
C ALA A 9 1.71 12.75 3.73
N MET A 10 0.46 12.91 3.27
CA MET A 10 -0.73 12.82 4.13
C MET A 10 -0.97 11.42 4.70
N LEU A 11 -0.46 10.35 4.08
CA LEU A 11 -0.66 8.99 4.58
C LEU A 11 0.07 8.75 5.91
N ARG A 12 1.14 9.52 6.20
CA ARG A 12 1.88 9.41 7.47
C ARG A 12 1.10 9.91 8.70
N ASP A 13 -0.04 10.59 8.47
CA ASP A 13 -0.96 11.02 9.52
C ASP A 13 -1.94 9.88 9.90
N ILE A 14 -2.20 8.98 8.96
CA ILE A 14 -3.10 7.83 9.12
C ILE A 14 -2.35 6.60 9.63
N ILE A 15 -1.14 6.36 9.11
CA ILE A 15 -0.30 5.22 9.47
C ILE A 15 1.12 5.66 9.82
N PRO A 16 1.87 4.86 10.60
CA PRO A 16 3.27 5.16 10.88
C PRO A 16 4.09 5.36 9.60
N THR A 17 5.04 6.29 9.64
CA THR A 17 5.93 6.60 8.50
C THR A 17 6.64 5.35 7.97
N GLU A 18 7.00 4.43 8.87
CA GLU A 18 7.49 3.11 8.53
C GLU A 18 6.91 2.09 9.52
N CYS A 19 6.45 0.94 9.02
CA CYS A 19 6.05 -0.18 9.87
C CYS A 19 6.28 -1.52 9.18
N ASN A 20 6.43 -2.58 9.99
CA ASN A 20 6.50 -3.94 9.50
C ASN A 20 5.10 -4.59 9.56
N ALA A 21 4.60 -5.00 8.41
CA ALA A 21 3.37 -5.78 8.31
C ALA A 21 3.74 -7.27 8.20
N LYS A 22 3.12 -8.10 9.04
CA LYS A 22 3.20 -9.56 8.92
C LYS A 22 2.01 -10.03 8.09
N THR A 23 2.28 -10.66 6.96
CA THR A 23 1.27 -11.24 6.06
C THR A 23 1.55 -12.73 5.81
N PRO A 24 0.56 -13.56 5.45
CA PRO A 24 0.79 -14.92 4.99
C PRO A 24 1.74 -14.99 3.79
N GLY A 25 2.41 -16.13 3.57
CA GLY A 25 3.21 -16.32 2.37
C GLY A 25 2.33 -16.41 1.12
N GLY A 26 2.77 -15.83 0.01
CA GLY A 26 1.99 -15.78 -1.24
C GLY A 26 0.89 -14.71 -1.25
N SER A 27 0.84 -13.82 -0.25
CA SER A 27 -0.06 -12.67 -0.28
C SER A 27 0.32 -11.69 -1.39
N THR A 28 -0.66 -10.90 -1.81
CA THR A 28 -0.51 -9.87 -2.84
C THR A 28 -0.49 -8.47 -2.22
N ILE A 29 -0.23 -7.46 -3.05
CA ILE A 29 -0.41 -6.05 -2.65
C ILE A 29 -1.82 -5.81 -2.13
N GLY A 30 -2.86 -6.38 -2.77
CA GLY A 30 -4.23 -6.24 -2.32
C GLY A 30 -4.47 -6.78 -0.91
N ASP A 31 -3.94 -7.97 -0.61
CA ASP A 31 -4.03 -8.56 0.73
C ASP A 31 -3.33 -7.69 1.79
N LEU A 32 -2.15 -7.17 1.45
CA LEU A 32 -1.41 -6.28 2.35
C LEU A 32 -2.21 -5.00 2.63
N LEU A 33 -2.74 -4.35 1.60
CA LEU A 33 -3.51 -3.11 1.74
C LEU A 33 -4.82 -3.35 2.51
N ALA A 34 -5.51 -4.46 2.27
CA ALA A 34 -6.69 -4.84 3.03
C ALA A 34 -6.37 -5.05 4.51
N HIS A 35 -5.27 -5.77 4.80
CA HIS A 35 -4.79 -5.97 6.16
C HIS A 35 -4.39 -4.66 6.86
N LEU A 36 -3.72 -3.75 6.16
CA LEU A 36 -3.40 -2.42 6.69
C LEU A 36 -4.65 -1.57 6.89
N SER A 37 -5.63 -1.64 5.99
CA SER A 37 -6.88 -0.88 6.09
C SER A 37 -7.75 -1.34 7.24
N ALA A 38 -7.74 -2.65 7.55
CA ALA A 38 -8.39 -3.20 8.73
C ALA A 38 -7.71 -2.76 10.04
N ARG A 39 -6.38 -2.55 10.00
CA ARG A 39 -5.59 -2.11 11.16
C ARG A 39 -5.65 -0.60 11.40
N TYR A 40 -5.72 0.19 10.33
CA TYR A 40 -5.67 1.65 10.38
C TYR A 40 -6.93 2.24 9.75
N PRO A 41 -7.92 2.63 10.57
CA PRO A 41 -9.15 3.24 10.06
C PRO A 41 -8.82 4.52 9.28
N GLY A 42 -9.45 4.69 8.11
CA GLY A 42 -9.22 5.81 7.19
C GLY A 42 -8.16 5.57 6.13
N LEU A 43 -7.28 4.56 6.26
CA LEU A 43 -6.34 4.21 5.20
C LEU A 43 -7.08 3.68 3.96
N GLY A 44 -8.10 2.86 4.18
CA GLY A 44 -8.93 2.31 3.12
C GLY A 44 -9.54 3.42 2.25
N ASP A 45 -10.17 4.41 2.87
CA ASP A 45 -10.76 5.57 2.17
C ASP A 45 -9.73 6.39 1.39
N ALA A 46 -8.50 6.50 1.92
CA ALA A 46 -7.42 7.23 1.28
C ALA A 46 -6.83 6.51 0.07
N LEU A 47 -6.81 5.17 0.07
CA LEU A 47 -6.20 4.34 -0.98
C LEU A 47 -7.20 3.85 -2.02
N PHE A 48 -8.41 3.49 -1.59
CA PHE A 48 -9.42 2.83 -2.42
C PHE A 48 -10.58 3.76 -2.78
N THR A 49 -11.19 3.51 -3.93
CA THR A 49 -12.48 4.07 -4.33
C THR A 49 -13.61 3.38 -3.55
N PRO A 50 -14.83 3.94 -3.55
CA PRO A 50 -16.02 3.26 -3.01
C PRO A 50 -16.31 1.91 -3.69
N THR A 51 -15.79 1.69 -4.91
CA THR A 51 -15.90 0.43 -5.65
C THR A 51 -14.84 -0.61 -5.25
N GLY A 52 -13.91 -0.27 -4.36
CA GLY A 52 -12.84 -1.16 -3.89
C GLY A 52 -11.59 -1.18 -4.77
N GLU A 53 -11.50 -0.31 -5.77
CA GLU A 53 -10.35 -0.20 -6.67
C GLU A 53 -9.31 0.78 -6.12
N ILE A 54 -8.03 0.62 -6.45
CA ILE A 54 -7.01 1.62 -6.08
C ILE A 54 -7.36 2.94 -6.78
N ARG A 55 -7.40 4.04 -6.03
CA ARG A 55 -7.58 5.38 -6.60
C ARG A 55 -6.47 5.65 -7.61
N ALA A 56 -6.84 6.09 -8.82
CA ALA A 56 -5.90 6.27 -9.94
C ALA A 56 -4.68 7.17 -9.63
N TYR A 57 -4.79 8.08 -8.67
CA TYR A 57 -3.72 8.99 -8.30
C TYR A 57 -2.82 8.48 -7.17
N VAL A 58 -3.18 7.37 -6.52
CA VAL A 58 -2.36 6.76 -5.47
C VAL A 58 -1.26 5.93 -6.12
N ASN A 59 -0.02 6.22 -5.78
CA ASN A 59 1.14 5.49 -6.29
C ASN A 59 1.61 4.49 -5.24
N ILE A 60 1.66 3.21 -5.62
CA ILE A 60 2.12 2.13 -4.75
C ILE A 60 3.34 1.50 -5.40
N LEU A 61 4.47 1.50 -4.69
CA LEU A 61 5.74 1.00 -5.21
C LEU A 61 6.19 -0.22 -4.41
N LYS A 62 6.38 -1.35 -5.08
CA LYS A 62 7.05 -2.55 -4.54
C LYS A 62 8.54 -2.46 -4.91
N ASN A 63 9.43 -2.36 -3.93
CA ASN A 63 10.87 -2.23 -4.09
C ASN A 63 11.28 -1.14 -5.10
N GLY A 64 10.57 -0.02 -5.10
CA GLY A 64 10.81 1.10 -6.02
C GLY A 64 10.13 0.98 -7.38
N ARG A 65 9.45 -0.13 -7.70
CA ARG A 65 8.69 -0.31 -8.95
C ARG A 65 7.20 -0.12 -8.71
N ASN A 66 6.56 0.72 -9.52
CA ASN A 66 5.11 0.95 -9.40
C ASN A 66 4.32 -0.33 -9.74
N VAL A 67 3.43 -0.71 -8.82
CA VAL A 67 2.62 -1.94 -8.94
C VAL A 67 1.62 -1.86 -10.08
N HIS A 68 1.21 -0.65 -10.50
CA HIS A 68 0.33 -0.45 -11.66
C HIS A 68 0.87 -1.14 -12.92
N PHE A 69 2.19 -1.14 -13.12
CA PHE A 69 2.85 -1.83 -14.24
C PHE A 69 3.25 -3.27 -13.93
N SER A 70 3.04 -3.74 -12.70
CA SER A 70 3.45 -5.06 -12.20
C SER A 70 2.28 -5.99 -11.87
N GLY A 71 1.04 -5.64 -12.24
CA GLY A 71 -0.18 -6.43 -11.93
C GLY A 71 -1.11 -5.81 -10.87
N GLY A 72 -0.84 -4.59 -10.43
CA GLY A 72 -1.71 -3.83 -9.53
C GLY A 72 -1.87 -4.49 -8.16
N LEU A 73 -3.12 -4.76 -7.78
CA LEU A 73 -3.45 -5.44 -6.53
C LEU A 73 -2.98 -6.89 -6.51
N GLU A 74 -2.91 -7.55 -7.67
CA GLU A 74 -2.49 -8.95 -7.79
C GLU A 74 -0.97 -9.12 -7.79
N THR A 75 -0.20 -8.03 -7.73
CA THR A 75 1.26 -8.13 -7.63
C THR A 75 1.63 -8.95 -6.38
N PRO A 76 2.36 -10.08 -6.54
CA PRO A 76 2.73 -10.93 -5.41
C PRO A 76 3.74 -10.21 -4.51
N LEU A 77 3.70 -10.53 -3.22
CA LEU A 77 4.66 -10.07 -2.22
C LEU A 77 5.51 -11.24 -1.73
N ASP A 78 6.76 -10.92 -1.41
CA ASP A 78 7.79 -11.80 -0.89
C ASP A 78 8.27 -11.29 0.48
N ASP A 79 8.94 -12.17 1.22
CA ASP A 79 9.52 -11.82 2.52
C ASP A 79 10.65 -10.80 2.37
N GLY A 80 10.61 -9.74 3.17
CA GLY A 80 11.59 -8.66 3.15
C GLY A 80 11.29 -7.54 2.14
N ASP A 81 10.22 -7.66 1.35
CA ASP A 81 9.82 -6.62 0.41
C ASP A 81 9.52 -5.28 1.10
N THR A 82 9.73 -4.20 0.35
CA THR A 82 9.38 -2.85 0.77
C THR A 82 8.27 -2.29 -0.11
N VAL A 83 7.17 -1.90 0.50
CA VAL A 83 6.02 -1.27 -0.15
C VAL A 83 5.94 0.19 0.29
N ALA A 84 6.04 1.10 -0.67
CA ALA A 84 5.90 2.53 -0.43
C ALA A 84 4.54 3.03 -0.93
N LEU A 85 3.81 3.71 -0.05
CA LEU A 85 2.51 4.29 -0.32
C LEU A 85 2.65 5.81 -0.48
N PHE A 86 2.37 6.28 -1.68
CA PHE A 86 2.36 7.69 -2.01
C PHE A 86 0.91 8.13 -2.30
N PRO A 87 0.41 9.14 -1.59
CA PRO A 87 -0.90 9.71 -1.90
C PRO A 87 -0.89 10.36 -3.29
N PRO A 88 -2.06 10.77 -3.80
CA PRO A 88 -2.15 11.66 -4.96
C PRO A 88 -1.16 12.79 -4.82
N ALA A 89 -0.27 12.92 -5.80
CA ALA A 89 0.57 14.10 -5.89
C ALA A 89 -0.38 15.29 -6.14
N ALA A 90 -0.73 16.02 -5.08
CA ALA A 90 -1.21 17.38 -5.21
C ALA A 90 -0.02 18.16 -5.77
N GLY A 91 0.03 18.29 -7.09
CA GLY A 91 0.98 19.19 -7.75
C GLY A 91 0.80 20.58 -7.13
N GLY A 92 1.88 21.09 -6.55
CA GLY A 92 1.98 22.50 -6.19
C GLY A 92 2.18 23.36 -7.43
#